data_AF-A0A4Z2J1G8-F1
#
_entry.id   AF-A0A4Z2J1G8-F1
#
_cell.length_a   1.000
_cell.length_b   1.000
_cell.length_c   1.000
_cell.angle_alpha   90.00
_cell.angle_beta   90.00
_cell.angle_gamma   90.00
#
_symmetry.space_group_name_H-M   'P 1'
#
loop_
_entity.id
_entity.type
_entity.pdbx_description
1 polymer ?
#
loop_
_entity_poly.entity_id
_entity_poly.type
_entity_poly.pdbx_seq_one_letter_code
_entity_poly.pdbx_strand_id
1 'polypeptide(L)'
;MKAIDHFPSTHLDNGSESLVMPIIRRHETLTITHRELLQCLRSLEEEVEQGQPQLLIMKQEHSIKTLMANKELSELQSELETLRETNKQAEVNLLLEQDLSRQKVEEEGRLLMAINNLAEQCYLSTYGPLENMNTLTMMDMVKEYILDKADTERRVRRPMESGSAMTSRTAPTDRRESKTVKHKLKVQVKSVERVRQ
;
A
#
# COMPACT_ATOMS: atom_id res chain seq x y z
N MET A 1 -43.40 15.47 73.18
CA MET A 1 -44.70 15.84 73.76
C MET A 1 -45.61 14.63 73.59
N LYS A 2 -46.20 14.10 74.66
CA LYS A 2 -47.01 12.87 74.58
C LYS A 2 -48.44 13.24 74.21
N ALA A 3 -49.14 12.36 73.50
CA ALA A 3 -50.47 12.69 73.01
C ALA A 3 -51.49 12.85 74.15
N ILE A 4 -51.22 12.22 75.29
CA ILE A 4 -52.00 12.37 76.54
C ILE A 4 -51.96 13.79 77.11
N ASP A 5 -50.92 14.58 76.82
CA ASP A 5 -50.73 15.94 77.34
C ASP A 5 -51.72 16.94 76.72
N HIS A 6 -52.47 16.52 75.70
CA HIS A 6 -53.44 17.34 74.96
C HIS A 6 -54.91 17.03 75.28
N PHE A 7 -55.18 16.07 76.18
CA PHE A 7 -56.54 15.69 76.54
C PHE A 7 -57.07 16.47 77.76
N PRO A 8 -58.35 16.89 77.76
CA PRO A 8 -58.98 17.50 78.93
C PRO A 8 -59.02 16.53 80.12
N SER A 9 -58.76 17.03 81.33
CA SER A 9 -58.68 16.25 82.58
C SER A 9 -59.91 15.39 82.87
N THR A 10 -61.06 15.71 82.29
CA THR A 10 -62.34 14.99 82.43
C THR A 10 -62.33 13.59 81.83
N HIS A 11 -61.38 13.26 80.95
CA HIS A 11 -61.26 11.94 80.30
C HIS A 11 -60.29 10.99 81.01
N LEU A 12 -59.59 11.46 82.05
CA LEU A 12 -58.61 10.68 82.80
C LEU A 12 -59.23 9.97 84.02
N ASP A 13 -60.37 10.43 84.53
CA ASP A 13 -60.93 10.01 85.83
C ASP A 13 -62.16 9.06 85.73
N ASN A 14 -62.82 8.99 84.56
CA ASN A 14 -64.11 8.30 84.41
C ASN A 14 -64.04 7.03 83.54
N GLY A 15 -63.24 6.01 83.91
CA GLY A 15 -63.25 4.68 83.26
C GLY A 15 -62.94 4.64 81.74
N SER A 16 -62.72 5.81 81.13
CA SER A 16 -62.39 6.08 79.74
C SER A 16 -60.93 5.73 79.40
N GLU A 17 -60.12 5.43 80.42
CA GLU A 17 -58.79 4.81 80.27
C GLU A 17 -58.83 3.55 79.39
N SER A 18 -59.92 2.78 79.39
CA SER A 18 -59.97 1.50 78.65
C SER A 18 -60.11 1.67 77.13
N LEU A 19 -60.90 2.63 76.64
CA LEU A 19 -61.19 2.76 75.20
C LEU A 19 -60.30 3.79 74.48
N VAL A 20 -59.86 4.84 75.18
CA VAL A 20 -59.09 5.94 74.56
C VAL A 20 -57.58 5.64 74.58
N MET A 21 -57.08 4.95 75.61
CA MET A 21 -55.65 4.67 75.75
C MET A 21 -55.06 3.83 74.60
N PRO A 22 -55.73 2.81 74.04
CA PRO A 22 -55.25 2.12 72.84
C PRO A 22 -55.10 3.03 71.63
N ILE A 23 -56.00 4.02 71.49
CA ILE A 23 -55.97 5.00 70.40
C ILE A 23 -54.78 5.95 70.58
N ILE A 24 -54.56 6.45 71.80
CA ILE A 24 -53.40 7.29 72.16
C ILE A 24 -52.09 6.56 71.87
N ARG A 25 -51.94 5.32 72.37
CA ARG A 25 -50.73 4.51 72.13
C ARG A 25 -50.48 4.28 70.64
N ARG A 26 -51.54 3.96 69.89
CA ARG A 26 -51.44 3.78 68.43
C ARG A 26 -51.00 5.07 67.74
N HIS A 27 -51.55 6.23 68.12
CA HIS A 27 -51.15 7.52 67.58
C HIS A 27 -49.68 7.86 67.90
N GLU A 28 -49.22 7.56 69.12
CA GLU A 28 -47.81 7.76 69.51
C GLU A 28 -46.87 6.87 68.69
N THR A 29 -47.20 5.58 68.52
CA THR A 29 -46.43 4.68 67.65
C THR A 29 -46.43 5.15 66.20
N LEU A 30 -47.57 5.58 65.65
CA LEU A 30 -47.66 6.12 64.29
C LEU A 30 -46.84 7.40 64.14
N THR A 31 -46.83 8.27 65.14
CA THR A 31 -46.04 9.51 65.12
C THR A 31 -44.54 9.22 65.17
N ILE A 32 -44.11 8.26 65.99
CA ILE A 32 -42.70 7.84 66.07
C ILE A 32 -42.25 7.24 64.74
N THR A 33 -43.00 6.26 64.23
CA THR A 33 -42.70 5.59 62.95
C THR A 33 -42.72 6.57 61.78
N HIS A 34 -43.67 7.51 61.75
CA HIS A 34 -43.69 8.57 60.74
C HIS A 34 -42.43 9.44 60.77
N ARG A 35 -41.96 9.82 61.96
CA ARG A 35 -40.73 10.61 62.11
C ARG A 35 -39.49 9.84 61.66
N GLU A 36 -39.40 8.55 62.00
CA GLU A 36 -38.30 7.68 61.57
C GLU A 36 -38.28 7.52 60.05
N LEU A 37 -39.43 7.28 59.43
CA LEU A 37 -39.56 7.20 57.98
C LEU A 37 -39.15 8.50 57.28
N LEU A 38 -39.54 9.66 57.83
CA LEU A 38 -39.12 10.97 57.29
C LEU A 38 -37.61 11.20 57.45
N GLN A 39 -36.98 10.67 58.50
CA GLN A 39 -35.54 10.75 58.65
C GLN A 39 -34.83 9.85 57.64
N CYS A 40 -35.29 8.61 57.47
CA CYS A 40 -34.75 7.68 56.47
C CYS A 40 -34.94 8.19 55.03
N LEU A 41 -36.08 8.81 54.73
CA LEU A 41 -36.32 9.39 53.41
C LEU A 41 -35.31 10.49 53.12
N ARG A 42 -35.10 11.41 54.07
CA ARG A 42 -34.14 12.51 53.91
C ARG A 42 -32.71 12.02 53.72
N SER A 43 -32.27 11.02 54.48
CA SER A 43 -30.92 10.47 54.29
C SER A 43 -30.77 9.82 52.91
N LEU A 44 -31.80 9.12 52.43
CA LEU A 44 -31.77 8.51 51.10
C LEU A 44 -31.78 9.57 49.98
N GLU A 45 -32.55 10.64 50.15
CA GLU A 45 -32.55 11.79 49.23
C GLU A 45 -31.15 12.44 49.17
N GLU A 46 -30.51 12.67 50.32
CA GLU A 46 -29.15 13.22 50.39
C GLU A 46 -28.12 12.30 49.71
N GLU A 47 -28.20 10.97 49.92
CA GLU A 47 -27.33 10.00 49.25
C GLU A 47 -27.49 10.03 47.73
N VAL A 48 -28.73 10.14 47.23
CA VAL A 48 -29.02 10.22 45.79
C VAL A 48 -28.49 11.53 45.21
N GLU A 49 -28.77 12.67 45.86
CA GLU A 49 -28.31 13.99 45.43
C GLU A 49 -26.77 14.08 45.40
N GLN A 50 -26.08 13.40 46.32
CA GLN A 50 -24.61 13.34 46.32
C GLN A 50 -24.05 12.35 45.27
N GLY A 51 -24.73 11.23 45.05
CA GLY A 51 -24.29 10.20 44.11
C GLY A 51 -24.45 10.60 42.63
N GLN A 52 -25.47 11.40 42.30
CA GLN A 52 -25.75 11.80 40.93
C GLN A 52 -24.62 12.60 40.26
N PRO A 53 -24.06 13.67 40.87
CA PRO A 53 -22.94 14.41 40.30
C PRO A 53 -21.72 13.52 40.02
N GLN A 54 -21.38 12.64 40.97
CA GLN A 54 -20.26 11.73 40.82
C GLN A 54 -20.46 10.77 39.65
N LEU A 55 -21.67 10.20 39.52
CA LEU A 55 -22.01 9.34 38.39
C LEU A 55 -21.92 10.08 37.05
N LEU A 56 -22.36 11.35 37.00
CA LEU A 56 -22.28 12.16 35.79
C LEU A 56 -20.82 12.41 35.37
N ILE A 57 -19.95 12.76 36.33
CA ILE A 57 -18.52 12.96 36.10
C ILE A 57 -17.89 11.65 35.57
N MET A 58 -18.14 10.52 36.23
CA MET A 58 -17.60 9.23 35.80
C MET A 58 -18.06 8.84 34.39
N LYS A 59 -19.33 9.10 34.04
CA LYS A 59 -19.85 8.86 32.69
C LYS A 59 -19.15 9.75 31.65
N GLN A 60 -18.93 11.02 31.97
CA GLN A 60 -18.25 11.95 31.08
C GLN A 60 -16.78 11.55 30.89
N GLU A 61 -16.06 11.24 31.96
CA GLU A 61 -14.67 10.77 31.90
C GLU A 61 -14.55 9.49 31.06
N HIS A 62 -15.44 8.53 31.27
CA HIS A 62 -15.48 7.30 30.49
C HIS A 62 -15.72 7.59 29.00
N SER A 63 -16.66 8.49 28.69
CA SER A 63 -16.93 8.90 27.30
C SER A 63 -15.71 9.55 26.66
N ILE A 64 -14.99 10.41 27.38
CA ILE A 64 -13.78 11.07 26.89
C ILE A 64 -12.68 10.03 26.62
N LYS A 65 -12.43 9.12 27.59
CA LYS A 65 -11.44 8.05 27.44
C LYS A 65 -11.74 7.16 26.24
N THR A 66 -13.01 6.79 26.05
CA THR A 66 -13.46 6.00 24.90
C THR A 66 -13.20 6.73 23.59
N LEU A 67 -13.51 8.04 23.54
CA LEU A 67 -13.28 8.85 22.36
C LEU A 67 -11.78 8.97 22.02
N MET A 68 -10.94 9.18 23.02
CA MET A 68 -9.48 9.24 22.84
C MET A 68 -8.92 7.91 22.32
N ALA A 69 -9.30 6.79 22.94
CA ALA A 69 -8.88 5.47 22.49
C ALA A 69 -9.32 5.17 21.05
N ASN A 70 -10.55 5.53 20.68
CA ASN A 70 -11.04 5.35 19.31
C ASN A 70 -10.27 6.22 18.31
N LYS A 71 -9.90 7.45 18.70
CA LYS A 71 -9.07 8.33 17.88
C LYS A 71 -7.70 7.70 17.64
N GLU A 72 -7.01 7.28 18.70
CA GLU A 72 -5.69 6.62 18.60
C GLU A 72 -5.76 5.35 17.74
N LEU A 73 -6.79 4.53 17.92
CA LEU A 73 -7.03 3.35 17.09
C LEU A 73 -7.20 3.71 15.61
N SER A 74 -7.94 4.77 15.31
CA SER A 74 -8.18 5.22 13.92
C SER A 74 -6.89 5.76 13.28
N GLU A 75 -6.08 6.49 14.04
CA GLU A 75 -4.78 7.00 13.59
C GLU A 75 -3.82 5.85 13.28
N LEU A 76 -3.70 4.88 14.19
CA LEU A 76 -2.85 3.70 14.00
C LEU A 76 -3.33 2.83 12.82
N GLN A 77 -4.64 2.69 12.62
CA GLN A 77 -5.19 1.98 11.47
C GLN A 77 -4.84 2.68 10.17
N SER A 78 -4.97 4.00 10.10
CA SER A 78 -4.58 4.77 8.92
C SER A 78 -3.08 4.63 8.64
N GLU A 79 -2.23 4.71 9.65
CA GLU A 79 -0.78 4.54 9.48
C GLU A 79 -0.45 3.13 8.95
N LEU A 80 -1.06 2.10 9.53
CA LEU A 80 -0.89 0.72 9.08
C LEU A 80 -1.29 0.54 7.60
N GLU A 81 -2.41 1.12 7.17
CA GLU A 81 -2.84 1.06 5.78
C GLU A 81 -1.85 1.73 4.84
N THR A 82 -1.33 2.90 5.21
CA THR A 82 -0.31 3.60 4.41
C THR A 82 1.00 2.80 4.31
N LEU A 83 1.46 2.22 5.42
CA LEU A 83 2.65 1.37 5.45
C LEU A 83 2.45 0.09 4.64
N ARG A 84 1.26 -0.50 4.68
CA ARG A 84 0.93 -1.69 3.90
C ARG A 84 0.96 -1.40 2.40
N GLU A 85 0.37 -0.29 1.96
CA GLU A 85 0.35 0.07 0.55
C GLU A 85 1.74 0.44 0.03
N THR A 86 2.51 1.20 0.81
CA THR A 86 3.91 1.52 0.46
C THR A 86 4.78 0.28 0.37
N ASN A 87 4.64 -0.68 1.30
CA ASN A 87 5.37 -1.94 1.22
C ASN A 87 4.98 -2.76 -0.01
N LYS A 88 3.68 -2.84 -0.33
CA LYS A 88 3.19 -3.52 -1.53
C LYS A 88 3.78 -2.89 -2.81
N GLN A 89 3.83 -1.56 -2.88
CA GLN A 89 4.44 -0.88 -4.02
C GLN A 89 5.95 -1.16 -4.10
N ALA A 90 6.65 -1.20 -2.97
CA ALA A 90 8.07 -1.55 -2.91
C ALA A 90 8.33 -3.00 -3.37
N GLU A 91 7.50 -3.96 -2.97
CA GLU A 91 7.58 -5.36 -3.41
C GLU A 91 7.41 -5.48 -4.94
N VAL A 92 6.42 -4.80 -5.52
CA VAL A 92 6.21 -4.76 -6.97
C VAL A 92 7.41 -4.15 -7.70
N ASN A 93 7.94 -3.02 -7.19
CA ASN A 93 9.11 -2.37 -7.78
C ASN A 93 10.34 -3.27 -7.72
N LEU A 94 10.55 -3.97 -6.60
CA LEU A 94 11.65 -4.91 -6.44
C LEU A 94 11.58 -6.05 -7.45
N LEU A 95 10.39 -6.63 -7.65
CA LEU A 95 10.19 -7.69 -8.64
C LEU A 95 10.48 -7.19 -10.06
N LEU A 96 10.03 -5.99 -10.40
CA LEU A 96 10.29 -5.37 -11.69
C LEU A 96 11.79 -5.17 -11.94
N GLU A 97 12.51 -4.64 -10.95
CA GLU A 97 13.96 -4.43 -11.04
C GLU A 97 14.73 -5.75 -11.13
N GLN A 98 14.30 -6.79 -10.41
CA GLN A 98 14.88 -8.12 -10.52
C GLN A 98 14.70 -8.71 -11.93
N ASP A 99 13.50 -8.58 -12.51
CA ASP A 99 13.22 -9.05 -13.86
C ASP A 99 14.02 -8.28 -14.91
N LEU A 100 14.12 -6.95 -14.77
CA LEU A 100 14.92 -6.12 -15.66
C LEU A 100 16.41 -6.46 -15.56
N SER A 101 16.93 -6.64 -14.35
CA SER A 101 18.31 -7.05 -14.10
C SER A 101 18.61 -8.40 -14.74
N ARG A 102 17.70 -9.38 -14.59
CA ARG A 102 17.84 -10.69 -15.24
C ARG A 102 17.90 -10.57 -16.76
N GLN A 103 16.99 -9.80 -17.37
CA GLN A 103 16.99 -9.56 -18.82
C GLN A 103 18.29 -8.93 -19.30
N LYS A 104 18.80 -7.94 -18.56
CA LYS A 104 20.07 -7.27 -18.88
C LYS A 104 21.26 -8.24 -18.85
N VAL A 105 21.35 -9.06 -17.80
CA VAL A 105 22.43 -10.07 -17.68
C VAL A 105 22.36 -11.08 -18.84
N GLU A 106 21.16 -11.53 -19.19
CA GLU A 106 20.97 -12.44 -20.34
C GLU A 106 21.38 -11.80 -21.67
N GLU A 107 21.04 -10.52 -21.89
CA GLU A 107 21.41 -9.80 -23.10
C GLU A 107 22.92 -9.56 -23.20
N GLU A 108 23.56 -9.13 -22.10
CA GLU A 108 25.01 -8.99 -22.02
C GLU A 108 25.73 -10.32 -22.27
N GLY A 109 25.22 -11.43 -21.71
CA GLY A 109 25.74 -12.76 -21.97
C GLY A 109 25.64 -13.19 -23.44
N ARG A 110 24.49 -12.91 -24.09
CA ARG A 110 24.30 -13.17 -25.54
C ARG A 110 25.27 -12.33 -26.38
N LEU A 111 25.45 -11.06 -26.06
CA LEU A 111 26.37 -10.16 -26.75
C LEU A 111 27.82 -10.64 -26.62
N LEU A 112 28.25 -11.00 -25.41
CA LEU A 112 29.59 -11.49 -25.16
C LEU A 112 29.88 -12.78 -25.94
N MET A 113 28.92 -13.71 -25.96
CA MET A 113 29.04 -14.93 -26.75
C MET A 113 29.13 -14.64 -28.26
N ALA A 114 28.35 -13.69 -28.78
CA ALA A 114 28.43 -13.28 -30.18
C ALA A 114 29.79 -12.66 -30.53
N ILE A 115 30.35 -11.83 -29.64
CA ILE A 115 31.68 -11.24 -29.81
C ILE A 115 32.75 -12.34 -29.84
N ASN A 116 32.73 -13.27 -28.88
CA ASN A 116 33.69 -14.38 -28.84
C ASN A 116 33.60 -15.23 -30.13
N ASN A 117 32.38 -15.62 -30.54
CA ASN A 117 32.17 -16.39 -31.76
C ASN A 117 32.69 -15.67 -33.01
N LEU A 118 32.51 -14.34 -33.11
CA LEU A 118 33.04 -13.54 -34.21
C LEU A 118 34.57 -13.44 -34.15
N ALA A 119 35.13 -13.23 -32.97
CA ALA A 119 36.57 -13.11 -32.78
C ALA A 119 37.30 -14.41 -33.12
N GLU A 120 36.72 -15.57 -32.82
CA GLU A 120 37.23 -16.88 -33.26
C GLU A 120 37.26 -17.00 -34.79
N GLN A 121 36.20 -16.56 -35.48
CA GLN A 121 36.11 -16.64 -36.95
C GLN A 121 36.99 -15.61 -37.68
N CYS A 122 37.27 -14.49 -37.03
CA CYS A 122 37.97 -13.34 -37.60
C CYS A 122 39.35 -13.13 -36.94
N TYR A 123 39.93 -14.20 -36.41
CA TYR A 123 41.17 -14.14 -35.65
C TYR A 123 42.33 -13.57 -36.47
N LEU A 124 43.03 -12.60 -35.87
CA LEU A 124 44.25 -12.00 -36.39
C LEU A 124 45.40 -12.27 -35.41
N SER A 125 46.47 -12.92 -35.88
CA SER A 125 47.61 -13.30 -35.04
C SER A 125 48.36 -12.10 -34.44
N THR A 126 48.22 -10.91 -35.02
CA THR A 126 48.82 -9.65 -34.54
C THR A 126 48.28 -9.22 -33.18
N TYR A 127 47.08 -9.67 -32.81
CA TYR A 127 46.43 -9.32 -31.53
C TYR A 127 46.84 -10.27 -30.38
N GLY A 128 47.55 -11.36 -30.65
CA GLY A 128 47.95 -12.36 -29.65
C GLY A 128 46.91 -13.48 -29.45
N PRO A 129 47.08 -14.35 -28.44
CA PRO A 129 46.14 -15.45 -28.17
C PRO A 129 44.76 -14.95 -27.74
N LEU A 130 43.69 -15.62 -28.19
CA LEU A 130 42.31 -15.18 -27.96
C LEU A 130 41.91 -15.24 -26.48
N GLU A 131 42.40 -16.23 -25.72
CA GLU A 131 42.04 -16.40 -24.30
C GLU A 131 42.48 -15.23 -23.41
N ASN A 132 43.48 -14.46 -23.86
CA ASN A 132 44.05 -13.34 -23.12
C ASN A 132 43.45 -11.98 -23.52
N MET A 133 42.57 -11.94 -24.53
CA MET A 133 41.95 -10.70 -24.97
C MET A 133 40.73 -10.35 -24.11
N ASN A 134 40.58 -9.07 -23.81
CA ASN A 134 39.31 -8.57 -23.27
C ASN A 134 38.32 -8.32 -24.42
N THR A 135 37.04 -8.15 -24.07
CA THR A 135 35.95 -7.96 -25.06
C THR A 135 36.17 -6.76 -25.99
N LEU A 136 36.73 -5.65 -25.49
CA LEU A 136 37.02 -4.46 -26.30
C LEU A 136 38.07 -4.78 -27.37
N THR A 137 39.16 -5.44 -26.97
CA THR A 137 40.23 -5.85 -27.87
C THR A 137 39.73 -6.84 -28.93
N MET A 138 38.86 -7.79 -28.55
CA MET A 138 38.22 -8.68 -29.52
C MET A 138 37.36 -7.92 -30.54
N MET A 139 36.59 -6.92 -30.09
CA MET A 139 35.78 -6.09 -30.98
C MET A 139 36.64 -5.24 -31.93
N ASP A 140 37.76 -4.68 -31.46
CA ASP A 140 38.70 -3.93 -32.30
C ASP A 140 39.32 -4.83 -33.38
N MET A 141 39.71 -6.06 -33.01
CA MET A 141 40.20 -7.06 -33.96
C MET A 141 39.15 -7.42 -35.01
N VAL A 142 37.92 -7.72 -34.59
CA VAL A 142 36.79 -8.02 -35.50
C VAL A 142 36.54 -6.85 -36.45
N LYS A 143 36.58 -5.62 -35.94
CA LYS A 143 36.46 -4.40 -36.74
C LYS A 143 37.58 -4.28 -37.77
N GLU A 144 38.83 -4.50 -37.38
CA GLU A 144 39.97 -4.46 -38.30
C GLU A 144 39.86 -5.51 -39.40
N TYR A 145 39.51 -6.75 -39.03
CA TYR A 145 39.29 -7.84 -39.98
C TYR A 145 38.22 -7.48 -41.02
N ILE A 146 37.08 -6.92 -40.58
CA ILE A 146 35.99 -6.51 -41.48
C ILE A 146 36.47 -5.43 -42.44
N LEU A 147 37.23 -4.44 -41.96
CA LEU A 147 37.75 -3.35 -42.78
C LEU A 147 38.76 -3.84 -43.83
N ASP A 148 39.70 -4.71 -43.43
CA ASP A 148 40.68 -5.26 -44.36
C ASP A 148 40.02 -6.18 -45.40
N LYS A 149 39.06 -7.02 -44.98
CA LYS A 149 38.28 -7.87 -45.89
C LYS A 149 37.46 -7.06 -46.89
N ALA A 150 36.85 -5.96 -46.46
CA ALA A 150 36.12 -5.07 -47.36
C ALA A 150 37.04 -4.34 -48.34
N ASP A 151 38.25 -3.95 -47.92
CA ASP A 151 39.21 -3.28 -48.80
C ASP A 151 39.86 -4.26 -49.79
N THR A 152 40.19 -5.47 -49.36
CA THR A 152 40.65 -6.54 -50.25
C THR A 152 39.58 -6.94 -51.27
N GLU A 153 38.31 -7.09 -50.87
CA GLU A 153 37.22 -7.34 -51.81
C GLU A 153 37.09 -6.22 -52.85
N ARG A 154 37.14 -4.95 -52.43
CA ARG A 154 37.12 -3.80 -53.35
C ARG A 154 38.30 -3.83 -54.32
N ARG A 155 39.51 -4.15 -53.85
CA ARG A 155 40.72 -4.24 -54.68
C ARG A 155 40.67 -5.40 -55.67
N VAL A 156 40.02 -6.51 -55.33
CA VAL A 156 39.85 -7.67 -56.22
C VAL A 156 38.72 -7.44 -57.23
N ARG A 157 37.62 -6.79 -56.84
CA ARG A 157 36.48 -6.52 -57.74
C ARG A 157 36.81 -5.49 -58.82
N ARG A 158 37.58 -4.44 -58.51
CA ARG A 158 38.00 -3.38 -59.47
C ARG A 158 38.67 -3.91 -60.76
N PRO A 159 39.65 -4.83 -60.71
CA PRO A 159 40.24 -5.41 -61.91
C PRO A 159 39.32 -6.41 -62.62
N MET A 160 38.35 -7.02 -61.94
CA MET A 160 37.38 -7.93 -62.57
C MET A 160 36.34 -7.17 -63.42
N GLU A 161 35.91 -6.01 -62.94
CA GLU A 161 35.09 -5.06 -63.71
C GLU A 161 35.88 -4.41 -64.86
N SER A 162 37.19 -4.20 -64.69
CA SER A 162 38.07 -3.61 -65.72
C SER A 162 38.56 -4.64 -66.76
N GLY A 163 38.69 -5.91 -66.39
CA GLY A 163 39.07 -7.02 -67.27
C GLY A 163 37.91 -7.53 -68.13
N SER A 164 36.67 -7.33 -67.70
CA SER A 164 35.47 -7.61 -68.51
C SER A 164 35.26 -6.60 -69.65
N ALA A 165 36.02 -5.51 -69.70
CA ALA A 165 35.92 -4.52 -70.78
C ALA A 165 36.80 -4.86 -72.02
N MET A 166 37.67 -5.87 -71.96
CA MET A 166 38.58 -6.20 -73.08
C MET A 166 38.19 -7.41 -73.92
N THR A 167 37.09 -8.12 -73.63
CA THR A 167 36.64 -9.24 -74.48
C THR A 167 35.12 -9.28 -74.68
N SER A 168 34.52 -8.17 -75.11
CA SER A 168 33.24 -8.25 -75.82
C SER A 168 32.99 -6.97 -76.62
N ARG A 169 33.62 -6.88 -77.80
CA ARG A 169 33.19 -5.97 -78.85
C ARG A 169 32.54 -6.77 -79.96
N THR A 170 31.25 -7.08 -79.79
CA THR A 170 30.29 -7.22 -80.90
C THR A 170 28.86 -6.94 -80.43
N ALA A 171 28.39 -5.78 -80.88
CA ALA A 171 27.03 -5.37 -81.27
C ALA A 171 25.88 -5.21 -80.23
N PRO A 172 24.99 -4.21 -80.45
CA PRO A 172 24.04 -3.71 -79.46
C PRO A 172 22.59 -4.13 -79.73
N THR A 173 21.85 -4.44 -78.66
CA THR A 173 20.38 -4.52 -78.56
C THR A 173 20.09 -4.70 -77.07
N ASP A 174 19.09 -4.15 -76.40
CA ASP A 174 17.97 -3.28 -76.72
C ASP A 174 17.48 -2.77 -75.35
N ARG A 175 16.75 -1.66 -75.37
CA ARG A 175 16.12 -0.94 -74.25
C ARG A 175 15.28 -1.85 -73.36
N ARG A 176 15.28 -1.61 -72.04
CA ARG A 176 14.09 -1.13 -71.29
C ARG A 176 14.28 -1.05 -69.77
N GLU A 177 14.05 0.18 -69.29
CA GLU A 177 13.21 0.54 -68.14
C GLU A 177 13.54 0.02 -66.73
N SER A 178 14.15 0.95 -65.99
CA SER A 178 13.85 1.32 -64.61
C SER A 178 12.48 0.87 -64.07
N LYS A 179 12.48 0.35 -62.84
CA LYS A 179 11.61 0.83 -61.75
C LYS A 179 12.07 0.30 -60.39
N THR A 180 12.54 1.25 -59.59
CA THR A 180 12.54 1.20 -58.13
C THR A 180 11.10 1.19 -57.61
N VAL A 181 10.79 0.34 -56.62
CA VAL A 181 9.60 0.54 -55.76
C VAL A 181 9.97 0.30 -54.30
N LYS A 182 9.49 1.25 -53.49
CA LYS A 182 9.79 1.52 -52.09
C LYS A 182 9.02 0.59 -51.14
N HIS A 183 9.60 0.45 -49.95
CA HIS A 183 9.04 -0.02 -48.68
C HIS A 183 7.56 0.31 -48.42
N LYS A 184 6.85 -0.63 -47.76
CA LYS A 184 5.75 -0.34 -46.84
C LYS A 184 5.58 -1.46 -45.80
N LEU A 185 6.18 -1.30 -44.61
CA LEU A 185 5.75 -2.00 -43.40
C LEU A 185 4.62 -1.18 -42.78
N LYS A 186 3.48 -1.82 -42.50
CA LYS A 186 2.33 -1.21 -41.81
C LYS A 186 1.90 -2.17 -40.71
N VAL A 187 2.46 -2.01 -39.51
CA VAL A 187 1.97 -2.66 -38.30
C VAL A 187 0.93 -1.74 -37.67
N GLN A 188 -0.31 -2.20 -37.58
CA GLN A 188 -1.39 -1.52 -36.86
C GLN A 188 -1.28 -1.85 -35.37
N VAL A 189 -1.04 -0.83 -34.55
CA VAL A 189 -1.27 -0.87 -33.11
C VAL A 189 -2.76 -0.61 -32.89
N LYS A 190 -3.48 -1.59 -32.33
CA LYS A 190 -4.83 -1.37 -31.77
C LYS A 190 -4.68 -1.10 -30.27
N SER A 191 -4.99 0.12 -29.89
CA SER A 191 -5.26 0.56 -28.52
C SER A 191 -6.56 -0.08 -28.01
N VAL A 192 -6.51 -0.60 -26.78
CA VAL A 192 -7.70 -0.94 -26.00
C VAL A 192 -7.76 0.03 -24.83
N GLU A 193 -8.72 0.95 -24.89
CA GLU A 193 -9.05 1.86 -23.80
C GLU A 193 -10.27 1.33 -23.01
N ARG A 194 -10.09 1.35 -21.69
CA ARG A 194 -11.06 1.58 -20.59
C ARG A 194 -12.18 0.58 -20.35
N VAL A 195 -12.28 0.15 -19.08
CA VAL A 195 -13.46 0.44 -18.24
C VAL A 195 -12.98 0.77 -16.82
N ARG A 196 -13.33 1.97 -16.35
CA ARG A 196 -13.39 2.34 -14.93
C ARG A 196 -14.74 1.85 -14.38
N GLN A 197 -14.74 1.25 -13.20
CA GLN A 197 -15.87 1.25 -12.26
C GLN A 197 -15.32 1.64 -10.90
#